data_AF-A0A815QB10-F1
#
_entry.id   AF-A0A815QB10-F1
#
_cell.length_a   1.000
_cell.length_b   1.000
_cell.length_c   1.000
_cell.angle_alpha   90.00
_cell.angle_beta   90.00
_cell.angle_gamma   90.00
#
_symmetry.space_group_name_H-M   'P 1'
#
loop_
_entity.id
_entity.type
_entity.pdbx_description
1 polymer ?
#
loop_
_entity_poly.entity_id
_entity_poly.type
_entity_poly.pdbx_seq_one_letter_code
_entity_poly.pdbx_strand_id
1 'polypeptide(L)'
;MSHSTEPVITTPTDQVSVTVVRKSDGQSLTFVLDEKTHVHDLKTELKLRLKPQFEEGCRLIFRDKVLKGKHSLKHYGIKKGVNDQAISMDDSKNWNSSSSSSDEEKHK
;
A
#
# COMPACT_ATOMS: atom_id res chain seq x y z
N MET A 1 -44.43 21.47 7.87
CA MET A 1 -43.00 21.62 8.20
C MET A 1 -42.37 20.24 8.10
N SER A 2 -41.78 19.91 6.96
CA SER A 2 -41.17 18.59 6.72
C SER A 2 -39.67 18.73 6.94
N HIS A 3 -39.15 18.10 8.00
CA HIS A 3 -37.71 18.02 8.23
C HIS A 3 -37.13 17.05 7.19
N SER A 4 -36.46 17.61 6.18
CA SER A 4 -35.62 16.83 5.27
C SER A 4 -34.43 16.33 6.08
N THR A 5 -34.42 15.04 6.40
CA THR A 5 -33.23 14.37 6.89
C THR A 5 -32.28 14.24 5.71
N GLU A 6 -31.44 15.25 5.49
CA GLU A 6 -30.30 15.13 4.59
C GLU A 6 -29.41 13.98 5.10
N PRO A 7 -28.99 13.03 4.26
CA PRO A 7 -27.97 12.07 4.65
C PRO A 7 -26.70 12.87 4.97
N VAL A 8 -26.20 12.77 6.21
CA VAL A 8 -24.88 13.29 6.57
C VAL A 8 -23.87 12.58 5.68
N ILE A 9 -23.49 13.25 4.59
CA ILE A 9 -22.35 12.88 3.77
C ILE A 9 -21.15 13.07 4.70
N THR A 10 -20.81 12.00 5.41
CA THR A 10 -19.65 11.97 6.29
C THR A 10 -18.47 11.95 5.34
N THR A 11 -18.01 13.13 4.94
CA THR A 11 -16.77 13.27 4.18
C THR A 11 -15.70 12.56 5.01
N PRO A 12 -15.06 11.50 4.48
CA PRO A 12 -14.00 10.83 5.22
C PRO A 12 -12.89 11.84 5.42
N THR A 13 -12.82 12.38 6.64
CA THR A 13 -11.94 13.51 6.98
C THR A 13 -10.46 13.07 6.98
N ASP A 14 -10.20 11.78 6.75
CA ASP A 14 -8.94 11.08 6.93
C ASP A 14 -8.39 10.44 5.63
N GLN A 15 -8.75 11.02 4.48
CA GLN A 15 -8.19 10.59 3.20
C GLN A 15 -6.72 11.01 3.03
N VAL A 16 -5.93 10.09 2.49
CA VAL A 16 -4.51 10.18 2.18
C VAL A 16 -4.28 9.87 0.69
N SER A 17 -3.48 10.70 0.03
CA SER A 17 -3.02 10.47 -1.33
C SER A 17 -1.71 9.67 -1.32
N VAL A 18 -1.74 8.48 -1.89
CA VAL A 18 -0.62 7.55 -1.93
C VAL A 18 -0.22 7.30 -3.37
N THR A 19 1.03 7.59 -3.72
CA THR A 19 1.53 7.36 -5.09
C THR A 19 2.40 6.11 -5.09
N VAL A 20 1.97 5.09 -5.84
CA VAL A 20 2.73 3.84 -6.01
C VAL A 20 3.50 3.92 -7.31
N VAL A 21 4.82 3.88 -7.24
CA VAL A 21 5.74 3.95 -8.39
C VAL A 21 6.34 2.58 -8.63
N ARG A 22 6.07 2.00 -9.80
CA ARG A 22 6.64 0.72 -10.22
C ARG A 22 8.08 0.90 -10.67
N LYS A 23 8.99 0.13 -10.07
CA LYS A 23 10.43 0.25 -10.31
C LYS A 23 10.88 -0.26 -11.69
N SER A 24 10.17 -1.23 -12.26
CA SER A 24 10.56 -1.84 -13.54
C SER A 24 10.36 -0.91 -14.73
N ASP A 25 9.25 -0.18 -14.79
CA ASP A 25 8.88 0.67 -15.92
C ASP A 25 8.72 2.17 -15.55
N GLY A 26 8.80 2.51 -14.26
CA GLY A 26 8.62 3.87 -13.77
C GLY A 26 7.15 4.32 -13.69
N GLN A 27 6.18 3.45 -13.99
CA GLN A 27 4.77 3.81 -13.97
C GLN A 27 4.31 4.13 -12.55
N SER A 28 3.67 5.29 -12.38
CA SER A 28 3.13 5.73 -11.09
C SER A 28 1.60 5.76 -11.09
N LEU A 29 0.98 5.26 -10.04
CA LEU A 29 -0.46 5.33 -9.80
C LEU A 29 -0.76 5.95 -8.45
N THR A 30 -1.63 6.95 -8.45
CA THR A 30 -2.05 7.64 -7.22
C THR A 30 -3.41 7.13 -6.77
N PHE A 31 -3.48 6.72 -5.51
CA PHE A 31 -4.70 6.27 -4.84
C PHE A 31 -5.08 7.26 -3.76
N VAL A 32 -6.38 7.49 -3.59
CA VAL A 32 -6.92 8.27 -2.47
C VAL A 32 -7.60 7.27 -1.54
N LEU A 33 -6.96 6.96 -0.43
CA LEU A 33 -7.37 5.94 0.55
C LEU A 33 -7.54 6.56 1.93
N ASP A 34 -8.11 5.84 2.89
CA ASP A 34 -8.17 6.30 4.28
C ASP A 34 -6.86 5.92 5.01
N GLU A 35 -6.37 6.71 5.98
CA GLU A 35 -5.15 6.32 6.72
C GLU A 35 -5.32 4.99 7.48
N LYS A 36 -6.58 4.60 7.78
CA LYS A 36 -6.93 3.33 8.41
C LYS A 36 -7.05 2.18 7.41
N THR A 37 -7.04 2.44 6.11
CA THR A 37 -7.04 1.41 5.08
C THR A 37 -5.85 0.46 5.28
N HIS A 38 -6.12 -0.84 5.20
CA HIS A 38 -5.05 -1.82 5.30
C HIS A 38 -4.21 -1.80 4.03
N VAL A 39 -2.92 -2.07 4.18
CA VAL A 39 -2.07 -2.27 3.01
C VAL A 39 -2.65 -3.37 2.13
N HIS A 40 -3.24 -4.43 2.70
CA HIS A 40 -3.89 -5.50 1.92
C HIS A 40 -4.87 -4.97 0.88
N ASP A 41 -5.75 -4.03 1.24
CA ASP A 41 -6.71 -3.42 0.30
C ASP A 41 -5.99 -2.65 -0.82
N LEU A 42 -4.95 -1.87 -0.48
CA LEU A 42 -4.11 -1.21 -1.48
C LEU A 42 -3.45 -2.22 -2.44
N LYS A 43 -2.99 -3.38 -1.93
CA LYS A 43 -2.43 -4.44 -2.78
C LYS A 43 -3.49 -4.96 -3.75
N THR A 44 -4.70 -5.21 -3.27
CA THR A 44 -5.80 -5.70 -4.09
C THR A 44 -6.16 -4.71 -5.19
N GLU A 45 -6.31 -3.42 -4.86
CA GLU A 45 -6.54 -2.36 -5.85
C GLU A 45 -5.40 -2.25 -6.87
N LEU A 46 -4.15 -2.34 -6.41
CA LEU A 46 -3.00 -2.38 -7.29
C LEU A 46 -3.05 -3.57 -8.23
N LYS A 47 -3.39 -4.78 -7.77
CA LYS A 47 -3.49 -5.95 -8.64
C LYS A 47 -4.52 -5.76 -9.75
N LEU A 48 -5.62 -5.08 -9.45
CA LEU A 48 -6.69 -4.80 -10.41
C LEU A 48 -6.28 -3.76 -11.46
N ARG A 49 -5.49 -2.76 -11.06
CA ARG A 49 -5.07 -1.63 -11.92
C ARG A 49 -3.75 -1.91 -12.66
N LEU A 50 -2.72 -2.30 -11.91
CA LEU A 50 -1.41 -2.74 -12.36
C LEU A 50 -1.40 -4.26 -12.36
N LYS A 51 -1.76 -4.89 -13.48
CA LYS A 51 -1.64 -6.35 -13.65
C LYS A 51 -0.23 -6.79 -13.22
N PRO A 52 -0.06 -7.37 -12.02
CA PRO A 52 1.26 -7.61 -11.45
C PRO A 52 1.92 -8.77 -12.20
N GLN A 53 3.25 -8.80 -12.19
CA GLN A 53 3.99 -9.91 -12.82
C GLN A 53 3.79 -11.23 -12.07
N PHE A 54 3.60 -11.18 -10.76
CA PHE A 54 3.32 -12.34 -9.91
C PHE A 54 1.83 -12.42 -9.56
N GLU A 55 1.25 -13.62 -9.62
CA GLU A 55 -0.13 -13.87 -9.15
C GLU A 55 -0.33 -13.45 -7.68
N GLU A 56 0.69 -13.73 -6.86
CA GLU A 56 0.71 -13.32 -5.47
C GLU A 56 0.78 -11.79 -5.33
N GLY A 57 1.31 -11.07 -6.31
CA GLY A 57 1.51 -9.62 -6.38
C GLY A 57 2.94 -9.19 -6.02
N CYS A 58 3.28 -7.92 -6.29
CA CYS A 58 4.65 -7.40 -6.23
C CYS A 58 4.97 -6.71 -4.90
N ARG A 59 6.21 -6.75 -4.41
CA ARG A 59 6.61 -6.14 -3.14
C ARG A 59 6.40 -4.62 -3.13
N LEU A 60 5.83 -4.06 -2.06
CA LEU A 60 5.75 -2.60 -1.85
C LEU A 60 6.72 -2.16 -0.76
N ILE A 61 7.38 -1.04 -1.01
CA ILE A 61 8.42 -0.48 -0.15
C ILE A 61 8.09 1.00 0.07
N PHE A 62 8.02 1.42 1.32
CA PHE A 62 7.82 2.81 1.72
C PHE A 62 8.86 3.19 2.74
N ARG A 63 9.68 4.21 2.47
CA ARG A 63 10.78 4.66 3.36
C ARG A 63 11.63 3.48 3.86
N ASP A 64 12.13 2.68 2.91
CA ASP A 64 12.92 1.46 3.15
C ASP A 64 12.21 0.33 3.92
N LYS A 65 10.92 0.48 4.22
CA LYS A 65 10.12 -0.55 4.90
C LYS A 65 9.22 -1.29 3.93
N VAL A 66 9.20 -2.62 4.04
CA VAL A 66 8.28 -3.45 3.26
C VAL A 66 6.88 -3.36 3.84
N LEU A 67 5.91 -3.00 2.99
CA LEU A 67 4.52 -2.92 3.40
C LEU A 67 3.88 -4.32 3.49
N LYS A 68 3.63 -4.75 4.71
CA LYS A 68 2.89 -5.97 5.04
C LYS A 68 1.39 -5.69 5.07
N GLY A 69 0.60 -6.60 4.48
CA GLY A 69 -0.84 -6.43 4.31
C GLY A 69 -1.64 -6.28 5.61
N LYS A 70 -1.14 -6.87 6.70
CA LYS A 70 -1.78 -6.84 8.03
C LYS A 70 -1.76 -5.49 8.75
N HIS A 71 -0.99 -4.53 8.25
CA HIS A 71 -0.85 -3.21 8.86
C HIS A 71 -1.58 -2.16 8.03
N SER A 72 -2.07 -1.11 8.69
CA SER A 72 -2.68 0.05 8.03
C SER A 72 -1.63 1.02 7.46
N LEU A 73 -2.05 1.90 6.57
CA LEU A 73 -1.20 2.95 6.02
C LEU A 73 -0.60 3.83 7.12
N LYS A 74 -1.42 4.20 8.12
CA LYS A 74 -1.00 4.97 9.30
C LYS A 74 0.19 4.34 10.04
N HIS A 75 0.26 3.01 10.11
CA HIS A 75 1.35 2.30 10.80
C HIS A 75 2.73 2.63 10.20
N TYR A 76 2.78 2.89 8.89
CA TYR A 76 4.02 3.23 8.19
C TYR A 76 4.28 4.74 8.13
N GLY A 77 3.41 5.55 8.72
CA GLY A 77 3.50 7.01 8.69
C GLY A 77 2.90 7.64 7.43
N ILE A 78 2.10 6.88 6.68
CA ILE A 78 1.26 7.40 5.59
C ILE A 78 -0.01 7.97 6.24
N LYS A 79 -0.13 9.29 6.27
CA LYS A 79 -1.17 10.03 7.00
C LYS A 79 -1.48 11.35 6.29
N LYS A 80 -2.64 11.93 6.60
CA LYS A 80 -3.10 13.17 5.97
C LYS A 80 -2.11 14.32 6.21
N GLY A 81 -1.93 15.17 5.19
CA GLY A 81 -1.05 16.33 5.24
C GLY A 81 0.43 16.05 4.93
N VAL A 82 0.79 14.80 4.64
CA VAL A 82 2.11 14.43 4.13
C VAL A 82 2.04 14.39 2.60
N ASN A 83 2.81 15.25 1.91
CA ASN A 83 2.83 15.29 0.45
C ASN A 83 3.77 14.24 -0.17
N ASP A 84 4.72 13.71 0.60
CA ASP A 84 5.71 12.74 0.14
C ASP A 84 5.33 11.32 0.61
N GLN A 85 4.37 10.71 -0.10
CA GLN A 85 3.83 9.38 0.20
C GLN A 85 4.05 8.41 -0.97
N ALA A 86 5.27 8.43 -1.53
CA ALA A 86 5.66 7.57 -2.63
C ALA A 86 6.02 6.16 -2.13
N ILE A 87 5.27 5.16 -2.57
CA ILE A 87 5.53 3.75 -2.34
C ILE A 87 6.20 3.17 -3.58
N SER A 88 7.38 2.58 -3.46
CA SER A 88 8.00 1.85 -4.55
C SER A 88 7.42 0.44 -4.66
N MET A 89 6.91 0.09 -5.83
CA MET A 89 6.50 -1.27 -6.18
C MET A 89 7.65 -1.97 -6.91
N ASP A 90 8.19 -3.00 -6.27
CA ASP A 90 9.25 -3.86 -6.78
C ASP A 90 8.62 -5.12 -7.37
N ASP A 91 8.47 -5.16 -8.69
CA ASP A 91 7.94 -6.31 -9.42
C ASP A 91 8.97 -7.38 -9.73
N SER A 92 10.21 -7.24 -9.24
CA SER A 92 11.19 -8.34 -9.23
C SER A 92 10.99 -9.33 -8.08
N LYS A 93 10.19 -8.95 -7.08
CA LYS A 93 9.93 -9.72 -5.86
C LYS A 93 8.42 -9.77 -5.58
N ASN A 94 7.93 -10.92 -5.10
CA ASN A 94 6.55 -11.02 -4.61
C ASN A 94 6.44 -10.47 -3.17
N TRP A 95 5.21 -10.35 -2.63
CA TRP A 95 5.02 -9.91 -1.24
C TRP A 95 5.72 -10.77 -0.19
N ASN A 96 5.85 -12.06 -0.50
CA ASN A 96 6.39 -13.05 0.41
C ASN A 96 7.92 -13.13 0.36
N SER A 97 8.55 -12.30 -0.47
CA SER A 97 9.99 -12.06 -0.50
C SER A 97 10.41 -11.22 0.71
N SER A 98 10.07 -11.69 1.91
CA SER A 98 10.84 -11.40 3.10
C SER A 98 12.14 -12.18 2.96
N SER A 99 13.27 -11.52 3.20
CA SER A 99 14.58 -12.17 3.24
C SER A 99 14.48 -13.48 4.03
N SER A 100 14.65 -14.61 3.35
CA SER A 100 15.05 -15.84 4.02
C SER A 100 16.52 -15.64 4.38
N SER A 101 16.77 -15.04 5.54
CA SER A 101 17.99 -15.33 6.28
C SER A 101 17.73 -16.62 7.04
N SER A 102 17.95 -17.75 6.38
CA SER A 102 18.40 -18.96 7.08
C SER A 102 19.90 -19.01 6.85
N ASP A 103 20.59 -18.21 7.66
CA ASP A 103 21.95 -18.47 8.10
C ASP A 103 21.84 -19.71 9.00
N GLU A 104 22.24 -20.87 8.50
CA GLU A 104 22.56 -22.02 9.34
C GLU A 104 23.85 -22.63 8.78
N GLU A 105 24.95 -21.98 9.18
CA GLU A 105 26.27 -22.55 9.23
C GLU A 105 26.22 -23.93 9.93
N LYS A 106 26.80 -24.94 9.28
CA LYS A 106 27.63 -25.98 9.91
C LYS A 106 26.97 -26.91 10.93
N HIS A 107 26.60 -28.12 10.49
CA HIS A 107 26.68 -29.30 11.36
C HIS A 107 27.19 -30.54 10.59
N LYS A 108 28.49 -30.77 10.78
CA LYS A 108 29.23 -32.03 10.94
C LYS A 108 29.13 -33.16 9.91
#